data_AF-A0A2D6SRW5-F1
#
_entry.id   AF-A0A2D6SRW5-F1
#
_cell.length_a   1.000
_cell.length_b   1.000
_cell.length_c   1.000
_cell.angle_alpha   90.00
_cell.angle_beta   90.00
_cell.angle_gamma   90.00
#
_symmetry.space_group_name_H-M   'P 1'
#
loop_
_entity.id
_entity.type
_entity.pdbx_description
1 polymer ?
#
loop_
_entity_poly.entity_id
_entity_poly.type
_entity_poly.pdbx_seq_one_letter_code
_entity_poly.pdbx_strand_id
1 'polypeptide(L)'
;MWPESGLSLAIDLWDGAAKVPAKLAKKMRERALRTDEVYLKLAHDFSPQGIGFVAGAKIATLAPLTEGWTHTDPWATRYGSATDAAVAMCSYLRYQQTKNKGYKKLLVDCATRYLTSLPDREEGLHPGTFGLVIKLMLVAHDLTGDRKFEERADFFARKAVKLYLGDAPVPPATVKYRHYEGISGGDTLMMSLLELWARKNMPGLKTPLIVCDR
;
A
#
# COMPACT_ATOMS: atom_id res chain seq x y z
N MET A 1 8.93 -4.75 -18.05
CA MET A 1 9.18 -5.22 -16.66
C MET A 1 8.02 -4.80 -15.79
N TRP A 2 7.75 -5.56 -14.74
CA TRP A 2 6.69 -5.33 -13.76
C TRP A 2 7.36 -4.91 -12.44
N PRO A 3 7.47 -3.59 -12.14
CA PRO A 3 8.28 -3.11 -11.04
C PRO A 3 7.83 -3.61 -9.67
N GLU A 4 6.52 -3.67 -9.44
CA GLU A 4 5.94 -4.16 -8.20
C GLU A 4 6.32 -5.62 -7.93
N SER A 5 6.18 -6.51 -8.92
CA SER A 5 6.61 -7.91 -8.78
C SER A 5 8.11 -8.02 -8.48
N GLY A 6 8.92 -7.14 -9.09
CA GLY A 6 10.34 -7.04 -8.77
C GLY A 6 10.58 -6.64 -7.32
N LEU A 7 9.83 -5.66 -6.81
CA LEU A 7 9.90 -5.19 -5.43
C LEU A 7 9.46 -6.28 -4.44
N SER A 8 8.37 -7.00 -4.71
CA SER A 8 7.94 -8.15 -3.90
C SER A 8 9.04 -9.21 -3.82
N LEU A 9 9.64 -9.57 -4.95
CA LEU A 9 10.77 -10.50 -4.97
C LEU A 9 11.96 -9.97 -4.14
N ALA A 10 12.25 -8.67 -4.18
CA ALA A 10 13.32 -8.08 -3.37
C ALA A 10 13.06 -8.21 -1.86
N ILE A 11 11.81 -8.05 -1.43
CA ILE A 11 11.38 -8.26 -0.04
C ILE A 11 11.61 -9.71 0.36
N ASP A 12 11.14 -10.66 -0.45
CA ASP A 12 11.26 -12.10 -0.16
C ASP A 12 12.72 -12.57 -0.15
N LEU A 13 13.54 -12.08 -1.08
CA LEU A 13 14.97 -12.35 -1.12
C LEU A 13 15.68 -11.83 0.14
N TRP A 14 15.26 -10.68 0.66
CA TRP A 14 15.88 -10.09 1.85
C TRP A 14 15.59 -10.91 3.11
N ASP A 15 14.32 -11.26 3.33
CA ASP A 15 13.91 -12.05 4.50
C ASP A 15 14.39 -13.50 4.39
N GLY A 16 14.32 -14.08 3.20
CA GLY A 16 14.80 -15.43 2.91
C GLY A 16 16.32 -15.59 3.05
N ALA A 17 17.10 -14.51 2.86
CA ALA A 17 18.56 -14.56 2.97
C ALA A 17 19.06 -15.03 4.35
N ALA A 18 18.29 -14.83 5.43
CA ALA A 18 18.66 -15.32 6.76
C ALA A 18 18.54 -16.84 6.91
N LYS A 19 17.87 -17.52 5.97
CA LYS A 19 17.53 -18.96 6.03
C LYS A 19 18.42 -19.84 5.15
N VAL A 20 19.45 -19.28 4.52
CA VAL A 20 20.31 -19.97 3.55
C VAL A 20 21.80 -19.76 3.84
N PRO A 21 22.71 -20.58 3.28
CA PRO A 21 24.15 -20.41 3.48
C PRO A 21 24.66 -19.02 3.09
N ALA A 22 25.68 -18.54 3.82
CA ALA A 22 26.16 -17.15 3.75
C ALA A 22 26.48 -16.66 2.31
N LYS A 23 27.08 -17.52 1.49
CA LYS A 23 27.40 -17.19 0.09
C LYS A 23 26.15 -16.91 -0.76
N LEU A 24 25.07 -17.67 -0.54
CA LEU A 24 23.80 -17.46 -1.23
C LEU A 24 23.05 -16.27 -0.65
N ALA A 25 23.03 -16.13 0.68
CA ALA A 25 22.44 -15.00 1.39
C ALA A 25 22.98 -13.66 0.87
N LYS A 26 24.31 -13.57 0.68
CA LYS A 26 24.96 -12.39 0.09
C LYS A 26 24.41 -12.06 -1.29
N LYS A 27 24.34 -13.04 -2.19
CA LYS A 27 23.80 -12.87 -3.55
C LYS A 27 22.33 -12.45 -3.57
N MET A 28 21.51 -13.00 -2.67
CA MET A 28 20.10 -12.62 -2.53
C MET A 28 19.94 -11.16 -2.13
N ARG A 29 20.71 -10.69 -1.13
CA ARG A 29 20.70 -9.28 -0.71
C ARG A 29 21.23 -8.35 -1.80
N GLU A 30 22.31 -8.71 -2.48
CA GLU A 30 22.82 -7.94 -3.63
C GLU A 30 21.83 -7.85 -4.78
N ARG A 31 21.04 -8.91 -5.03
CA ARG A 31 19.97 -8.86 -6.04
C ARG A 31 18.82 -7.94 -5.59
N ALA A 32 18.39 -8.04 -4.34
CA ALA A 32 17.35 -7.17 -3.78
C ALA A 32 17.75 -5.68 -3.86
N LEU A 33 18.99 -5.33 -3.49
CA LEU A 33 19.49 -3.95 -3.56
C LEU A 33 19.53 -3.41 -5.00
N ARG A 34 19.90 -4.23 -5.98
CA ARG A 34 19.86 -3.84 -7.40
C ARG A 34 18.44 -3.58 -7.89
N THR A 35 17.44 -4.30 -7.36
CA THR A 35 16.03 -3.96 -7.63
C THR A 35 15.70 -2.57 -7.10
N ASP A 36 16.13 -2.23 -5.87
CA ASP A 36 15.87 -0.92 -5.28
C ASP A 36 16.45 0.22 -6.14
N GLU A 37 17.66 0.05 -6.65
CA GLU A 37 18.33 1.02 -7.53
C GLU A 37 17.57 1.31 -8.82
N VAL A 38 16.84 0.32 -9.35
CA VAL A 38 16.03 0.47 -10.57
C VAL A 38 14.65 1.02 -10.20
N TYR A 39 14.00 0.44 -9.20
CA TYR A 39 12.65 0.81 -8.80
C TYR A 39 12.56 2.28 -8.41
N LEU A 40 13.51 2.78 -7.60
CA LEU A 40 13.52 4.17 -7.15
C LEU A 40 13.87 5.20 -8.25
N LYS A 41 14.29 4.75 -9.44
CA LYS A 41 14.51 5.62 -10.61
C LYS A 41 13.29 5.74 -11.52
N LEU A 42 12.26 4.93 -11.30
CA LEU A 42 11.03 5.02 -12.07
C LEU A 42 10.36 6.38 -11.81
N ALA A 43 9.77 6.94 -12.86
CA ALA A 43 9.08 8.23 -12.81
C ALA A 43 7.68 8.07 -12.18
N HIS A 44 7.63 7.67 -10.91
CA HIS A 44 6.42 7.69 -10.10
C HIS A 44 5.95 9.15 -9.94
N ASP A 45 4.64 9.40 -10.03
CA ASP A 45 4.07 10.74 -9.92
C ASP A 45 2.77 10.74 -9.12
N PHE A 46 2.83 11.27 -7.89
CA PHE A 46 1.69 11.39 -6.99
C PHE A 46 1.06 12.78 -6.97
N SER A 47 1.37 13.63 -7.96
CA SER A 47 0.65 14.88 -8.15
C SER A 47 -0.86 14.60 -8.37
N PRO A 48 -1.75 15.59 -8.18
CA PRO A 48 -3.19 15.38 -8.30
C PRO A 48 -3.64 14.79 -9.65
N GLN A 49 -2.92 15.08 -10.74
CA GLN A 49 -3.13 14.53 -12.08
C GLN A 49 -2.08 13.47 -12.47
N GLY A 50 -1.22 13.09 -11.53
CA GLY A 50 -0.11 12.17 -11.77
C GLY A 50 -0.58 10.73 -11.98
N ILE A 51 0.35 9.92 -12.47
CA ILE A 51 0.08 8.51 -12.82
C ILE A 51 0.15 7.56 -11.62
N GLY A 52 0.52 8.01 -10.43
CA GLY A 52 0.77 7.13 -9.29
C GLY A 52 2.07 6.35 -9.45
N PHE A 53 2.05 5.07 -9.08
CA PHE A 53 3.20 4.18 -9.31
C PHE A 53 3.26 3.71 -10.76
N VAL A 54 4.47 3.68 -11.33
CA VAL A 54 4.74 2.94 -12.57
C VAL A 54 4.58 1.44 -12.31
N ALA A 55 3.57 0.83 -12.90
CA ALA A 55 3.24 -0.59 -12.77
C ALA A 55 3.79 -1.44 -13.93
N GLY A 56 4.09 -0.81 -15.07
CA GLY A 56 4.74 -1.45 -16.22
C GLY A 56 5.76 -0.52 -16.86
N ALA A 57 7.00 -0.99 -17.04
CA ALA A 57 8.09 -0.17 -17.61
C ALA A 57 8.89 -0.90 -18.70
N LYS A 58 9.44 -0.14 -19.65
CA LYS A 58 10.41 -0.63 -20.65
C LYS A 58 11.74 -0.91 -19.95
N ILE A 59 12.32 -2.10 -20.18
CA ILE A 59 13.57 -2.51 -19.49
C ILE A 59 14.74 -1.58 -19.83
N ALA A 60 14.85 -1.18 -21.10
CA ALA A 60 15.99 -0.39 -21.59
C ALA A 60 15.98 1.07 -21.10
N THR A 61 14.80 1.66 -20.89
CA THR A 61 14.67 3.11 -20.64
C THR A 61 14.01 3.44 -19.31
N LEU A 62 13.40 2.45 -18.64
CA LEU A 62 12.54 2.61 -17.47
C LEU A 62 11.30 3.50 -17.69
N ALA A 63 11.06 3.94 -18.93
CA ALA A 63 9.85 4.67 -19.27
C ALA A 63 8.62 3.77 -19.09
N PRO A 64 7.46 4.32 -18.64
CA PRO A 64 6.22 3.57 -18.60
C PRO A 64 5.91 2.89 -19.93
N LEU A 65 5.28 1.72 -19.86
CA LEU A 65 4.68 1.10 -21.04
C LEU A 65 3.55 2.01 -21.56
N THR A 66 3.22 1.88 -22.85
CA THR A 66 2.16 2.67 -23.50
C THR A 66 0.83 1.94 -23.54
N GLU A 67 0.83 0.63 -23.31
CA GLU A 67 -0.33 -0.24 -23.40
C GLU A 67 -0.36 -1.22 -22.23
N GLY A 68 -1.56 -1.73 -21.94
CA GLY A 68 -1.81 -2.63 -20.83
C GLY A 68 -1.76 -1.90 -19.49
N TRP A 69 -1.28 -2.61 -18.47
CA TRP A 69 -1.19 -2.04 -17.15
C TRP A 69 0.13 -1.28 -16.98
N THR A 70 0.03 0.03 -17.08
CA THR A 70 1.20 0.92 -17.09
C THR A 70 1.38 1.65 -15.76
N HIS A 71 0.28 1.92 -15.05
CA HIS A 71 0.25 2.72 -13.83
C HIS A 71 -0.84 2.27 -12.85
N THR A 72 -0.77 2.74 -11.60
CA THR A 72 -1.77 2.48 -10.56
C THR A 72 -2.84 3.57 -10.52
N ASP A 73 -3.98 3.26 -9.91
CA ASP A 73 -5.03 4.23 -9.61
C ASP A 73 -5.19 4.41 -8.08
N PRO A 74 -5.55 5.60 -7.58
CA PRO A 74 -5.79 5.80 -6.16
C PRO A 74 -6.90 4.93 -5.57
N TRP A 75 -7.99 4.65 -6.30
CA TRP A 75 -9.17 3.98 -5.73
C TRP A 75 -9.68 2.82 -6.57
N ALA A 76 -9.44 2.82 -7.88
CA ALA A 76 -9.99 1.82 -8.77
C ALA A 76 -9.34 0.45 -8.53
N THR A 77 -10.12 -0.50 -8.01
CA THR A 77 -9.74 -1.91 -7.94
C THR A 77 -10.26 -2.65 -9.17
N ARG A 78 -9.35 -3.32 -9.89
CA ARG A 78 -9.68 -4.20 -11.02
C ARG A 78 -9.05 -5.56 -10.77
N TYR A 79 -9.53 -6.60 -11.43
CA TYR A 79 -8.84 -7.89 -11.38
C TYR A 79 -7.43 -7.72 -11.96
N GLY A 80 -6.42 -8.24 -11.24
CA GLY A 80 -5.03 -7.89 -11.46
C GLY A 80 -4.68 -6.55 -10.81
N SER A 81 -5.44 -5.48 -11.09
CA SER A 81 -5.43 -4.09 -10.59
C SER A 81 -4.94 -3.78 -9.16
N ALA A 82 -3.68 -3.37 -8.91
CA ALA A 82 -3.24 -2.79 -7.64
C ALA A 82 -3.49 -1.26 -7.58
N THR A 83 -3.90 -0.77 -6.41
CA THR A 83 -4.06 0.66 -6.14
C THR A 83 -2.75 1.30 -5.68
N ASP A 84 -2.69 2.63 -5.66
CA ASP A 84 -1.57 3.39 -5.09
C ASP A 84 -1.24 2.91 -3.66
N ALA A 85 -2.26 2.72 -2.81
CA ALA A 85 -2.06 2.28 -1.43
C ALA A 85 -1.55 0.83 -1.33
N ALA A 86 -1.98 -0.07 -2.22
CA ALA A 86 -1.48 -1.45 -2.26
C ALA A 86 0.03 -1.49 -2.56
N VAL A 87 0.45 -0.83 -3.64
CA VAL A 87 1.88 -0.76 -4.03
C VAL A 87 2.71 -0.01 -2.98
N ALA A 88 2.11 0.99 -2.32
CA ALA A 88 2.76 1.67 -1.20
C ALA A 88 3.02 0.74 -0.02
N MET A 89 2.15 -0.23 0.28
CA MET A 89 2.41 -1.19 1.37
C MET A 89 3.60 -2.10 1.06
N CYS A 90 3.79 -2.51 -0.20
CA CYS A 90 5.02 -3.18 -0.64
C CYS A 90 6.25 -2.27 -0.43
N SER A 91 6.16 -1.00 -0.80
CA SER A 91 7.22 -0.01 -0.53
C SER A 91 7.50 0.17 0.96
N TYR A 92 6.49 0.09 1.82
CA TYR A 92 6.64 0.19 3.26
C TYR A 92 7.40 -1.01 3.85
N LEU A 93 7.06 -2.23 3.44
CA LEU A 93 7.80 -3.43 3.84
C LEU A 93 9.28 -3.33 3.43
N ARG A 94 9.55 -2.88 2.20
CA ARG A 94 10.93 -2.68 1.74
C ARG A 94 11.64 -1.56 2.52
N TYR A 95 10.93 -0.48 2.86
CA TYR A 95 11.45 0.57 3.73
C TYR A 95 11.80 0.02 5.12
N GLN A 96 10.99 -0.87 5.69
CA GLN A 96 11.28 -1.46 6.99
C GLN A 96 12.58 -2.27 6.98
N GLN A 97 12.86 -3.00 5.89
CA GLN A 97 14.08 -3.80 5.71
C GLN A 97 15.35 -2.96 5.49
N THR A 98 15.24 -1.85 4.75
CA THR A 98 16.42 -1.11 4.25
C THR A 98 16.62 0.27 4.85
N LYS A 99 15.54 0.87 5.38
CA LYS A 99 15.45 2.28 5.79
C LYS A 99 15.85 3.27 4.70
N ASN A 100 15.80 2.85 3.43
CA ASN A 100 16.17 3.70 2.30
C ASN A 100 15.20 4.88 2.16
N LYS A 101 15.75 6.10 2.15
CA LYS A 101 14.99 7.36 2.11
C LYS A 101 14.15 7.53 0.84
N GLY A 102 14.51 6.87 -0.26
CA GLY A 102 13.72 6.86 -1.49
C GLY A 102 12.32 6.27 -1.26
N TYR A 103 12.23 5.12 -0.59
CA TYR A 103 10.92 4.54 -0.22
C TYR A 103 10.16 5.42 0.77
N LYS A 104 10.86 6.02 1.75
CA LYS A 104 10.22 7.01 2.66
C LYS A 104 9.55 8.13 1.85
N LYS A 105 10.22 8.65 0.84
CA LYS A 105 9.67 9.69 -0.04
C LYS A 105 8.43 9.19 -0.78
N LEU A 106 8.51 8.03 -1.44
CA LEU A 106 7.36 7.46 -2.17
C LEU A 106 6.13 7.25 -1.27
N LEU A 107 6.33 6.77 -0.04
CA LEU A 107 5.25 6.58 0.93
C LEU A 107 4.55 7.90 1.31
N VAL A 108 5.34 8.95 1.59
CA VAL A 108 4.81 10.25 1.99
C VAL A 108 4.15 10.97 0.81
N ASP A 109 4.73 10.88 -0.39
CA ASP A 109 4.14 11.48 -1.60
C ASP A 109 2.80 10.79 -1.94
N CYS A 110 2.78 9.46 -1.92
CA CYS A 110 1.56 8.68 -2.14
C CYS A 110 0.48 9.04 -1.10
N ALA A 111 0.83 9.07 0.20
CA ALA A 111 -0.11 9.50 1.22
C ALA A 111 -0.60 10.94 1.02
N THR A 112 0.27 11.85 0.54
CA THR A 112 -0.11 13.24 0.28
C THR A 112 -1.20 13.34 -0.78
N ARG A 113 -1.17 12.49 -1.82
CA ARG A 113 -2.23 12.44 -2.85
C ARG A 113 -3.61 12.12 -2.27
N TYR A 114 -3.67 11.25 -1.27
CA TYR A 114 -4.92 10.85 -0.61
C TYR A 114 -5.48 11.89 0.38
N LEU A 115 -4.74 12.97 0.70
CA LEU A 115 -5.28 14.08 1.48
C LEU A 115 -6.43 14.79 0.75
N THR A 116 -6.37 14.85 -0.58
CA THR A 116 -7.39 15.49 -1.42
C THR A 116 -8.13 14.49 -2.32
N SER A 117 -7.60 13.30 -2.55
CA SER A 117 -8.30 12.25 -3.31
C SER A 117 -9.45 11.63 -2.51
N LEU A 118 -10.57 11.38 -3.19
CA LEU A 118 -11.75 10.69 -2.68
C LEU A 118 -12.14 9.60 -3.67
N PRO A 119 -12.64 8.44 -3.20
CA PRO A 119 -13.15 7.43 -4.11
C PRO A 119 -14.44 7.91 -4.76
N ASP A 120 -14.62 7.57 -6.04
CA ASP A 120 -15.89 7.72 -6.73
C ASP A 120 -16.94 6.79 -6.09
N ARG A 121 -18.16 7.29 -5.93
CA ARG A 121 -19.26 6.56 -5.26
C ARG A 121 -19.83 5.44 -6.13
N GLU A 122 -19.63 5.50 -7.44
CA GLU A 122 -20.19 4.55 -8.40
C GLU A 122 -19.30 3.32 -8.67
N GLU A 123 -18.02 3.37 -8.28
CA GLU A 123 -17.13 2.22 -8.43
C GLU A 123 -17.34 1.21 -7.28
N GLY A 124 -17.27 -0.07 -7.61
CA GLY A 124 -17.39 -1.18 -6.65
C GLY A 124 -16.19 -1.25 -5.71
N LEU A 125 -16.10 -0.32 -4.77
CA LEU A 125 -15.00 -0.23 -3.81
C LEU A 125 -15.02 -1.42 -2.88
N HIS A 126 -13.90 -2.12 -2.82
CA HIS A 126 -13.67 -3.18 -1.84
C HIS A 126 -13.22 -2.58 -0.49
N PRO A 127 -13.62 -3.17 0.65
CA PRO A 127 -13.19 -2.71 1.96
C PRO A 127 -11.66 -2.67 2.13
N GLY A 128 -10.94 -3.59 1.50
CA GLY A 128 -9.47 -3.65 1.50
C GLY A 128 -8.82 -2.36 1.03
N THR A 129 -9.38 -1.69 0.02
CA THR A 129 -8.87 -0.40 -0.46
C THR A 129 -8.89 0.66 0.64
N PHE A 130 -9.99 0.75 1.38
CA PHE A 130 -10.08 1.64 2.54
C PHE A 130 -9.06 1.26 3.62
N GLY A 131 -8.93 -0.04 3.91
CA GLY A 131 -7.94 -0.53 4.87
C GLY A 131 -6.52 -0.09 4.52
N LEU A 132 -6.09 -0.34 3.28
CA LEU A 132 -4.75 0.03 2.79
C LEU A 132 -4.52 1.55 2.84
N VAL A 133 -5.51 2.36 2.47
CA VAL A 133 -5.40 3.83 2.55
C VAL A 133 -5.28 4.30 3.99
N ILE A 134 -6.10 3.77 4.91
CA ILE A 134 -6.00 4.08 6.35
C ILE A 134 -4.60 3.70 6.87
N LYS A 135 -4.11 2.52 6.53
CA LYS A 135 -2.76 2.07 6.91
C LYS A 135 -1.68 2.99 6.35
N LEU A 136 -1.78 3.39 5.08
CA LEU A 136 -0.85 4.32 4.45
C LEU A 136 -0.81 5.67 5.18
N MET A 137 -1.96 6.21 5.57
CA MET A 137 -2.05 7.44 6.35
C MET A 137 -1.32 7.30 7.70
N LEU A 138 -1.56 6.21 8.41
CA LEU A 138 -0.91 5.94 9.69
C LEU A 138 0.62 5.82 9.54
N VAL A 139 1.07 5.14 8.49
CA VAL A 139 2.50 5.04 8.14
C VAL A 139 3.09 6.41 7.84
N ALA A 140 2.40 7.24 7.06
CA ALA A 140 2.87 8.59 6.73
C ALA A 140 2.97 9.48 7.99
N HIS A 141 2.01 9.37 8.90
CA HIS A 141 2.09 10.01 10.21
C HIS A 141 3.32 9.55 10.99
N ASP A 142 3.59 8.24 11.09
CA ASP A 142 4.78 7.72 11.79
C ASP A 142 6.10 8.21 11.16
N LEU A 143 6.13 8.38 9.84
CA LEU A 143 7.31 8.81 9.11
C LEU A 143 7.59 10.32 9.21
N THR A 144 6.57 11.13 9.45
CA THR A 144 6.64 12.60 9.35
C THR A 144 6.33 13.34 10.65
N GLY A 145 5.53 12.74 11.53
CA GLY A 145 4.93 13.40 12.69
C GLY A 145 3.80 14.38 12.34
N ASP A 146 3.38 14.48 11.07
CA ASP A 146 2.39 15.46 10.63
C ASP A 146 0.96 14.94 10.85
N ARG A 147 0.24 15.58 11.77
CA ARG A 147 -1.10 15.19 12.23
C ARG A 147 -2.14 15.13 11.12
N LYS A 148 -1.95 15.85 10.01
CA LYS A 148 -2.90 15.82 8.88
C LYS A 148 -3.12 14.41 8.34
N PHE A 149 -2.11 13.54 8.41
CA PHE A 149 -2.24 12.16 7.96
C PHE A 149 -3.08 11.33 8.93
N GLU A 150 -2.88 11.47 10.24
CA GLU A 150 -3.72 10.79 11.25
C GLU A 150 -5.18 11.26 11.18
N GLU A 151 -5.41 12.57 11.02
CA GLU A 151 -6.75 13.14 10.84
C GLU A 151 -7.42 12.60 9.58
N ARG A 152 -6.65 12.44 8.49
CA ARG A 152 -7.15 11.84 7.25
C ARG A 152 -7.43 10.35 7.41
N ALA A 153 -6.64 9.62 8.20
CA ALA A 153 -6.92 8.23 8.56
C ALA A 153 -8.27 8.12 9.30
N ASP A 154 -8.53 8.99 10.28
CA ASP A 154 -9.80 9.05 11.02
C ASP A 154 -10.99 9.35 10.10
N PHE A 155 -10.82 10.30 9.17
CA PHE A 155 -11.83 10.60 8.15
C PHE A 155 -12.21 9.36 7.33
N PHE A 156 -11.22 8.65 6.78
CA PHE A 156 -11.48 7.45 5.98
C PHE A 156 -12.02 6.29 6.82
N ALA A 157 -11.57 6.13 8.06
CA ALA A 157 -12.09 5.13 8.98
C ALA A 157 -13.58 5.32 9.24
N ARG A 158 -14.01 6.55 9.55
CA ARG A 158 -15.45 6.86 9.74
C ARG A 158 -16.27 6.59 8.48
N LYS A 159 -15.71 6.95 7.31
CA LYS A 159 -16.37 6.68 6.03
C LYS A 159 -16.52 5.18 5.78
N ALA A 160 -15.47 4.40 6.01
CA ALA A 160 -15.49 2.95 5.84
C ALA A 160 -16.47 2.27 6.81
N VAL A 161 -16.47 2.64 8.09
CA VAL A 161 -17.44 2.13 9.08
C VAL A 161 -18.87 2.40 8.62
N LYS A 162 -19.17 3.62 8.15
CA LYS A 162 -20.50 3.97 7.64
C LYS A 162 -20.90 3.16 6.40
N LEU A 163 -19.94 2.90 5.51
CA LEU A 163 -20.20 2.19 4.25
C LEU A 163 -20.38 0.68 4.44
N TYR A 164 -19.54 0.05 5.28
CA TYR A 164 -19.42 -1.40 5.34
C TYR A 164 -19.97 -2.02 6.62
N LEU A 165 -19.91 -1.32 7.76
CA LEU A 165 -20.16 -1.97 9.05
C LEU A 165 -21.56 -1.78 9.60
N GLY A 166 -22.25 -0.65 9.38
CA GLY A 166 -23.67 -0.43 9.76
C GLY A 166 -24.22 -1.38 10.84
N ASP A 167 -25.12 -2.29 10.45
CA ASP A 167 -25.59 -3.44 11.25
C ASP A 167 -24.91 -4.78 10.85
N ALA A 168 -23.90 -4.74 9.98
CA ALA A 168 -23.20 -5.91 9.50
C ALA A 168 -22.16 -6.40 10.54
N PRO A 169 -22.04 -7.72 10.77
CA PRO A 169 -21.08 -8.25 11.74
C PRO A 169 -19.63 -8.09 11.29
N VAL A 170 -19.38 -8.03 9.98
CA VAL A 170 -18.08 -7.82 9.33
C VAL A 170 -18.28 -7.06 8.00
N PRO A 171 -17.23 -6.44 7.43
CA PRO A 171 -17.36 -5.75 6.15
C PRO A 171 -17.81 -6.70 5.02
N PRO A 172 -18.91 -6.42 4.30
CA PRO A 172 -19.24 -7.14 3.08
C PRO A 172 -18.24 -6.78 1.97
N ALA A 173 -18.16 -7.64 0.96
CA ALA A 173 -17.19 -7.48 -0.13
C ALA A 173 -17.39 -6.20 -0.94
N THR A 174 -18.65 -5.76 -1.08
CA THR A 174 -18.99 -4.49 -1.71
C THR A 174 -20.16 -3.84 -0.98
N VAL A 175 -20.33 -2.52 -1.15
CA VAL A 175 -21.51 -1.80 -0.65
C VAL A 175 -22.79 -2.12 -1.42
N LYS A 176 -22.67 -2.64 -2.65
CA LYS A 176 -23.80 -2.93 -3.54
C LYS A 176 -24.41 -4.31 -3.28
N TYR A 177 -23.57 -5.30 -3.02
CA TYR A 177 -23.99 -6.69 -2.81
C TYR A 177 -23.45 -7.17 -1.46
N ARG A 178 -24.35 -7.49 -0.53
CA ARG A 178 -24.04 -8.02 0.80
C ARG A 178 -23.65 -9.49 0.77
N HIS A 179 -22.58 -9.80 0.05
CA HIS A 179 -21.87 -11.08 0.12
C HIS A 179 -20.52 -10.88 0.81
N TYR A 180 -19.88 -11.98 1.19
CA TYR A 180 -18.62 -11.97 1.93
C TYR A 180 -17.60 -12.84 1.21
N GLU A 181 -16.41 -12.29 0.99
CA GLU A 181 -15.28 -13.01 0.41
C GLU A 181 -13.97 -12.39 0.90
N GLY A 182 -12.94 -13.22 1.09
CA GLY A 182 -11.64 -12.78 1.60
C GLY A 182 -10.91 -11.83 0.64
N ILE A 183 -11.05 -12.05 -0.68
CA ILE A 183 -10.35 -11.26 -1.71
C ILE A 183 -10.73 -9.77 -1.72
N SER A 184 -11.84 -9.42 -1.07
CA SER A 184 -12.28 -8.03 -0.92
C SER A 184 -11.52 -7.27 0.19
N GLY A 185 -10.68 -7.95 0.98
CA GLY A 185 -9.83 -7.32 2.02
C GLY A 185 -10.61 -6.76 3.21
N GLY A 186 -11.71 -7.41 3.59
CA GLY A 186 -12.50 -7.02 4.77
C GLY A 186 -11.68 -7.09 6.06
N ASP A 187 -10.81 -8.08 6.20
CA ASP A 187 -9.83 -8.22 7.28
C ASP A 187 -8.79 -7.10 7.26
N THR A 188 -8.26 -6.73 6.10
CA THR A 188 -7.35 -5.58 5.95
C THR A 188 -7.98 -4.27 6.45
N LEU A 189 -9.27 -4.06 6.17
CA LEU A 189 -10.01 -2.93 6.74
C LEU A 189 -10.06 -3.04 8.27
N MET A 190 -10.50 -4.18 8.81
CA MET A 190 -10.64 -4.37 10.26
C MET A 190 -9.33 -4.20 11.00
N MET A 191 -8.21 -4.69 10.46
CA MET A 191 -6.88 -4.53 11.05
C MET A 191 -6.43 -3.07 11.07
N SER A 192 -6.71 -2.32 10.01
CA SER A 192 -6.37 -0.91 9.93
C SER A 192 -7.22 -0.05 10.87
N LEU A 193 -8.51 -0.39 11.02
CA LEU A 193 -9.39 0.23 12.02
C LEU A 193 -8.93 -0.05 13.45
N LEU A 194 -8.55 -1.30 13.74
CA LEU A 194 -8.02 -1.70 15.05
C LEU A 194 -6.73 -0.94 15.39
N GLU A 195 -5.81 -0.80 14.42
CA GLU A 195 -4.58 -0.03 14.61
C GLU A 195 -4.86 1.43 14.97
N LEU A 196 -5.74 2.08 14.21
CA LEU A 196 -6.14 3.46 14.47
C LEU A 196 -6.79 3.59 15.87
N TRP A 197 -7.70 2.67 16.21
CA TRP A 197 -8.34 2.67 17.53
C TRP A 197 -7.31 2.50 18.65
N ALA A 198 -6.36 1.56 18.51
CA ALA A 198 -5.33 1.30 19.50
C ALA A 198 -4.42 2.51 19.71
N ARG A 199 -4.02 3.20 18.64
CA ARG A 199 -3.23 4.45 18.73
C ARG A 199 -3.93 5.53 19.54
N LYS A 200 -5.25 5.67 19.37
CA LYS A 200 -6.05 6.72 20.02
C LYS A 200 -6.44 6.40 21.47
N ASN A 201 -6.67 5.13 21.78
CA ASN A 201 -7.26 4.72 23.07
C ASN A 201 -6.27 3.96 23.98
N MET A 202 -5.19 3.43 23.42
CA MET A 202 -4.17 2.67 24.14
C MET A 202 -2.76 3.15 23.76
N PRO A 203 -2.41 4.43 24.02
CA PRO A 203 -1.11 4.97 23.69
C PRO A 203 -0.01 4.17 24.42
N GLY A 204 0.77 3.42 23.66
CA GLY A 204 1.80 2.51 24.18
C GLY A 204 1.63 1.05 23.79
N LEU A 205 0.43 0.65 23.35
CA LEU A 205 0.22 -0.68 22.78
C LEU A 205 0.93 -0.77 21.42
N LYS A 206 1.96 -1.61 21.33
CA LYS A 206 2.57 -1.96 20.04
C LYS A 206 1.71 -3.02 19.39
N THR A 207 1.02 -2.67 18.30
CA THR A 207 0.25 -3.60 17.48
C THR A 207 1.04 -3.92 16.21
N PRO A 208 1.87 -4.98 16.18
CA PRO A 208 2.55 -5.40 14.96
C PRO A 208 1.54 -6.07 14.02
N LEU A 209 0.67 -5.26 13.43
CA LEU A 209 -0.34 -5.69 12.48
C LEU A 209 0.28 -5.67 11.09
N ILE A 210 0.30 -6.84 10.47
CA ILE A 210 0.72 -7.01 9.08
C ILE A 210 -0.55 -7.05 8.26
N VAL A 211 -0.65 -6.14 7.29
CA VAL A 211 -1.68 -6.21 6.27
C VAL A 211 -1.22 -7.26 5.26
N CYS A 212 -1.99 -8.34 5.11
CA CYS A 212 -1.61 -9.51 4.33
C CYS A 212 -1.87 -9.36 2.83
N ASP A 213 -2.68 -8.39 2.44
CA ASP A 213 -3.02 -8.14 1.04
C ASP A 213 -1.87 -7.38 0.35
N ARG A 214 -1.19 -8.07 -0.56
CA ARG A 214 -0.17 -7.55 -1.48
C ARG A 214 -0.53 -7.93 -2.90
#